data_AF-A0A2W1ZXB7-F1
#
_entry.id   AF-A0A2W1ZXB7-F1
#
_cell.length_a   1.000
_cell.length_b   1.000
_cell.length_c   1.000
_cell.angle_alpha   90.00
_cell.angle_beta   90.00
_cell.angle_gamma   90.00
#
_symmetry.space_group_name_H-M   'P 1'
#
loop_
_entity.id
_entity.type
_entity.pdbx_description
1 polymer ?
#
loop_
_entity_poly.entity_id
_entity_poly.type
_entity_poly.pdbx_seq_one_letter_code
_entity_poly.pdbx_strand_id
1 'polypeptide(L)'
;MVAATVQCSRRTAERRFRESRGRTPDEFRRWYRSLRVRRALLEGEDEREVARRFGFATVGSLRRALDRARPPRAADPHDPLTP
;
A
#
# COMPACT_ATOMS: atom_id res chain seq x y z
N MET A 1 2.57 -10.98 -10.10
CA MET A 1 2.48 -12.43 -9.85
C MET A 1 3.10 -12.69 -8.49
N VAL A 2 2.30 -13.02 -7.45
CA VAL A 2 2.78 -13.33 -6.08
C VAL A 2 2.31 -14.75 -5.71
N ALA A 3 2.42 -15.68 -6.66
CA ALA A 3 1.89 -17.04 -6.50
C ALA A 3 2.99 -18.12 -6.40
N ALA A 4 4.26 -17.79 -6.66
CA ALA A 4 5.30 -18.81 -6.82
C ALA A 4 6.00 -19.23 -5.52
N THR A 5 5.80 -18.54 -4.38
CA THR A 5 6.56 -18.79 -3.15
C THR A 5 5.76 -19.42 -2.01
N VAL A 6 4.46 -19.70 -2.20
CA VAL A 6 3.60 -20.27 -1.15
C VAL A 6 3.12 -21.64 -1.63
N GLN A 7 3.49 -22.71 -0.95
CA GLN A 7 3.05 -24.10 -1.22
C GLN A 7 1.56 -24.32 -0.86
N CYS A 8 0.69 -23.39 -1.27
CA CYS A 8 -0.75 -23.44 -1.01
C CYS A 8 -1.51 -22.78 -2.17
N SER A 9 -2.75 -23.23 -2.39
CA SER A 9 -3.66 -22.63 -3.36
C SER A 9 -3.85 -21.12 -3.11
N ARG A 10 -4.06 -20.35 -4.18
CA ARG A 10 -4.26 -18.89 -4.15
C ARG A 10 -5.24 -18.42 -3.05
N ARG A 11 -6.37 -19.12 -2.89
CA ARG A 11 -7.36 -18.83 -1.84
C ARG A 11 -6.80 -18.96 -0.42
N THR A 12 -5.99 -19.98 -0.17
CA THR A 12 -5.36 -20.20 1.15
C THR A 12 -4.28 -19.15 1.41
N ALA A 13 -3.52 -18.76 0.39
CA ALA A 13 -2.56 -17.66 0.50
C ALA A 13 -3.25 -16.33 0.78
N GLU A 14 -4.33 -16.00 0.08
CA GLU A 14 -5.12 -14.78 0.31
C GLU A 14 -5.78 -14.77 1.70
N ARG A 15 -6.29 -15.93 2.17
CA ARG A 15 -6.85 -16.06 3.52
C ARG A 15 -5.80 -15.84 4.60
N ARG A 16 -4.67 -16.56 4.54
CA ARG A 16 -3.56 -16.42 5.50
C ARG A 16 -2.96 -15.01 5.48
N PHE A 17 -2.86 -14.40 4.31
CA PHE A 17 -2.41 -13.01 4.17
C PHE A 17 -3.39 -12.04 4.85
N ARG A 18 -4.69 -12.25 4.69
CA ARG A 18 -5.72 -11.47 5.38
C ARG A 18 -5.72 -11.69 6.89
N GLU A 19 -5.56 -12.93 7.35
CA GLU A 19 -5.48 -13.27 8.77
C GLU A 19 -4.26 -12.61 9.44
N SER A 20 -3.11 -12.61 8.77
CA SER A 20 -1.86 -12.04 9.32
C SER A 20 -1.73 -10.52 9.20
N ARG A 21 -2.27 -9.91 8.13
CA ARG A 21 -2.09 -8.46 7.84
C ARG A 21 -3.39 -7.65 7.87
N GLY A 22 -4.52 -8.28 8.18
CA GLY A 22 -5.84 -7.65 8.24
C GLY A 22 -6.40 -7.16 6.89
N ARG A 23 -5.75 -7.44 5.75
CA ARG A 23 -6.08 -6.92 4.41
C ARG A 23 -5.80 -7.95 3.32
N THR A 24 -6.38 -7.78 2.14
CA THR A 24 -6.03 -8.59 0.95
C THR A 24 -4.68 -8.19 0.35
N PRO A 25 -4.01 -9.09 -0.41
CA PRO A 25 -2.75 -8.77 -1.10
C PRO A 25 -2.84 -7.54 -2.02
N ASP A 26 -3.97 -7.34 -2.71
CA ASP A 26 -4.18 -6.19 -3.60
C ASP A 26 -4.26 -4.87 -2.83
N GLU A 27 -4.95 -4.85 -1.68
CA GLU A 27 -4.98 -3.69 -0.79
C GLU A 27 -3.58 -3.36 -0.25
N PHE A 28 -2.83 -4.38 0.15
CA PHE A 28 -1.44 -4.20 0.61
C PHE A 28 -0.55 -3.65 -0.51
N ARG A 29 -0.71 -4.15 -1.74
CA ARG A 29 0.05 -3.67 -2.90
C ARG A 29 -0.27 -2.20 -3.22
N ARG A 30 -1.55 -1.81 -3.11
CA ARG A 30 -1.98 -0.40 -3.28
C ARG A 30 -1.37 0.49 -2.20
N TRP A 31 -1.41 0.06 -0.95
CA TRP A 31 -0.75 0.77 0.15
C TRP A 31 0.76 0.88 -0.05
N TYR A 32 1.46 -0.20 -0.38
CA TYR A 32 2.90 -0.19 -0.59
C TYR A 32 3.31 0.78 -1.72
N ARG A 33 2.57 0.80 -2.83
CA ARG A 33 2.80 1.77 -3.92
C ARG A 33 2.60 3.22 -3.48
N SER A 34 1.64 3.47 -2.59
CA SER A 34 1.41 4.81 -2.05
C SER A 34 2.57 5.33 -1.19
N LEU A 35 3.43 4.46 -0.65
CA LEU A 35 4.58 4.87 0.16
C LEU A 35 5.59 5.71 -0.64
N ARG A 36 5.86 5.33 -1.90
CA ARG A 36 6.78 6.09 -2.76
C ARG A 36 6.24 7.49 -3.08
N VAL A 37 4.93 7.60 -3.25
CA VAL A 37 4.24 8.87 -3.45
C VAL A 37 4.31 9.73 -2.18
N ARG A 38 3.97 9.15 -1.02
CA ARG A 38 4.04 9.85 0.27
C ARG A 38 5.45 10.34 0.58
N ARG A 39 6.47 9.53 0.30
CA ARG A 39 7.87 9.90 0.49
C ARG A 39 8.26 11.13 -0.35
N ALA A 40 7.92 11.14 -1.65
CA ALA A 40 8.18 12.29 -2.52
C ALA A 40 7.54 13.58 -1.99
N LEU A 41 6.30 13.50 -1.53
CA LEU A 41 5.61 14.64 -0.92
C LEU A 41 6.26 15.10 0.40
N LEU A 42 6.72 14.15 1.23
CA LEU A 42 7.43 14.46 2.49
C LEU A 42 8.80 15.08 2.24
N GLU A 43 9.48 14.70 1.16
CA GLU A 43 10.75 15.28 0.71
C GLU A 43 10.56 16.68 0.09
N GLY A 44 9.31 17.18 0.00
CA GLY A 44 8.99 18.52 -0.46
C GLY A 44 8.83 18.65 -1.98
N GLU A 45 8.70 17.54 -2.71
CA GLU A 45 8.41 17.59 -4.14
C GLU A 45 7.03 18.20 -4.41
N ASP A 46 6.90 18.95 -5.51
CA ASP A 46 5.64 19.56 -5.93
C ASP A 46 4.55 18.50 -6.22
N GLU A 47 3.34 18.72 -5.69
CA GLU A 47 2.24 17.77 -5.80
C GLU A 47 1.81 17.49 -7.26
N ARG A 48 1.90 18.48 -8.16
CA ARG A 48 1.53 18.30 -9.58
C ARG A 48 2.58 17.47 -10.30
N GLU A 49 3.85 17.72 -10.01
CA GLU A 49 4.97 16.93 -10.54
C GLU A 49 4.93 15.48 -10.04
N VAL A 50 4.65 15.26 -8.76
CA VAL A 50 4.45 13.92 -8.21
C VAL A 50 3.22 13.26 -8.85
N ALA A 51 2.09 13.94 -8.99
CA ALA A 51 0.92 13.38 -9.67
C ALA A 51 1.25 12.91 -11.09
N ARG A 52 1.94 13.75 -11.88
CA ARG A 52 2.37 13.42 -13.24
C ARG A 52 3.33 12.23 -13.27
N ARG A 53 4.38 12.25 -12.43
CA ARG A 53 5.40 11.18 -12.36
C ARG A 53 4.79 9.82 -12.03
N PHE A 54 3.79 9.79 -11.14
CA PHE A 54 3.13 8.56 -10.71
C PHE A 54 1.88 8.20 -11.52
N GLY A 55 1.59 8.94 -12.61
CA GLY A 55 0.52 8.59 -13.56
C GLY A 55 -0.89 8.98 -13.11
N PHE A 56 -1.03 9.94 -12.21
CA PHE A 56 -2.32 10.49 -11.79
C PHE A 56 -2.73 11.63 -12.72
N ALA A 57 -4.00 11.63 -13.14
CA ALA A 57 -4.54 12.65 -14.03
C ALA A 57 -4.57 14.05 -13.39
N THR A 58 -4.75 14.10 -12.06
CA THR A 58 -4.80 15.35 -11.28
C THR A 58 -4.28 15.16 -9.86
N VAL A 59 -3.86 16.25 -9.20
CA VAL A 59 -3.56 16.26 -7.76
C VAL A 59 -4.76 15.78 -6.93
N GLY A 60 -5.99 16.09 -7.33
CA GLY A 60 -7.19 15.57 -6.66
C GLY A 60 -7.30 14.04 -6.73
N SER A 61 -6.95 13.43 -7.87
CA SER A 61 -6.93 11.97 -8.02
C SER A 61 -5.80 11.30 -7.20
N LEU A 62 -4.65 11.96 -7.11
CA LEU A 62 -3.53 11.58 -6.24
C LEU A 62 -3.99 11.54 -4.78
N ARG A 63 -4.53 12.65 -4.25
CA ARG A 63 -4.98 12.75 -2.86
C ARG A 63 -6.02 11.68 -2.51
N ARG A 64 -7.04 11.49 -3.36
CA ARG A 64 -8.04 10.42 -3.15
C ARG A 64 -7.42 9.01 -3.15
N ALA A 65 -6.41 8.77 -3.98
CA ALA A 65 -5.71 7.49 -3.99
C ALA A 65 -4.92 7.27 -2.70
N LEU A 66 -4.28 8.32 -2.17
CA LEU A 66 -3.58 8.30 -0.89
C LEU A 66 -4.54 8.09 0.29
N ASP A 67 -5.70 8.74 0.30
CA ASP A 67 -6.71 8.59 1.35
C ASP A 67 -7.28 7.16 1.41
N ARG A 68 -7.46 6.54 0.24
CA ARG A 68 -7.93 5.15 0.14
C ARG A 68 -6.85 4.15 0.51
N ALA A 69 -5.58 4.49 0.30
CA ALA A 69 -4.42 3.65 0.61
C ALA A 69 -4.13 3.66 2.12
N ARG A 70 -5.05 3.10 2.92
CA ARG A 70 -4.87 2.99 4.37
C ARG A 70 -3.72 2.04 4.73
N PRO A 71 -2.93 2.35 5.78
CA PRO A 71 -1.97 1.39 6.31
C PRO A 71 -2.67 0.10 6.71
N PRO A 72 -2.04 -1.07 6.47
CA PRO A 72 -2.51 -2.31 7.07
C PRO A 72 -2.54 -2.09 8.58
N ARG A 73 -3.63 -2.46 9.24
CA ARG A 73 -3.59 -2.60 10.70
C ARG A 73 -2.61 -3.75 10.94
N ALA A 74 -1.43 -3.45 11.46
CA ALA A 74 -0.62 -4.49 12.06
C ALA A 74 -1.50 -5.12 13.14
N ALA A 75 -1.78 -6.41 13.01
CA ALA A 75 -2.41 -7.17 14.09
C ALA A 75 -1.42 -7.43 15.23
N ASP A 76 -0.24 -6.80 15.19
CA ASP A 76 0.85 -7.04 16.10
C ASP A 76 1.05 -5.83 17.03
N PRO A 77 0.73 -5.96 18.33
CA PRO A 77 1.05 -4.95 19.33
C PRO A 77 2.57 -4.79 19.58
N HIS A 78 3.42 -5.63 18.95
CA HIS A 78 4.88 -5.55 19.00
C HIS A 78 5.53 -5.17 17.67
N ASP A 79 4.81 -4.54 16.72
CA ASP A 79 5.42 -4.05 15.48
C ASP A 79 6.53 -3.01 15.80
N PRO A 80 7.82 -3.31 15.53
CA PRO A 80 8.95 -2.43 15.87
C PRO A 80 8.99 -1.14 15.05
N LEU A 81 8.01 -0.91 14.16
CA LEU A 81 7.90 0.25 13.31
C LEU A 81 6.72 1.17 13.66
N THR A 82 6.07 0.94 14.81
CA THR A 82 5.08 1.88 15.38
C THR A 82 5.74 2.60 16.57
N PRO A 83 5.74 3.95 16.63
CA PRO A 83 6.33 4.68 17.75
C PRO A 83 5.58 4.46 19.07
#